data_AF-A0A2N5K7Z2-F1
#
_entry.id   AF-A0A2N5K7Z2-F1
#
_cell.length_a   1.000
_cell.length_b   1.000
_cell.length_c   1.000
_cell.angle_alpha   90.00
_cell.angle_beta   90.00
_cell.angle_gamma   90.00
#
_symmetry.space_group_name_H-M   'P 1'
#
loop_
_entity.id
_entity.type
_entity.pdbx_description
1 polymer ?
#
loop_
_entity_poly.entity_id
_entity_poly.type
_entity_poly.pdbx_seq_one_letter_code
_entity_poly.pdbx_strand_id
1 'polypeptide(L)'
;MTDVLPFLPYPPIEQHGVIGDRRTAALVAADGTIDWLCLPNYDGASIFGALLDAEHGGFWRIGPATPTAGRQRYLADSNVLITTWEYEGGTLEVTDALLWPETSRPAGDEERRVVLRRVRCCAGAVEAAFQLVPRRDFDTAAVVTPSGDGFTLKLAEATLGLWASGNVTAAGNAVSGTFTLTSGDEIWAVLAWQESPEAWSIERARSALDASVAYWHAWSAGLTYTGPRKERILRSALTVHLLSFAPSGSLVAAPTTSLPERIGGDRNYDYRFAWVRDASL
;
A
#
# COMPACT_ATOMS: atom_id res chain seq x y z
N MET A 1 -3.86 -30.75 -1.75
CA MET A 1 -4.05 -29.96 -0.53
C MET A 1 -4.25 -28.53 -1.02
N THR A 2 -5.45 -27.97 -0.88
CA THR A 2 -5.64 -26.52 -1.13
C THR A 2 -4.81 -25.80 -0.08
N ASP A 3 -3.70 -25.21 -0.49
CA ASP A 3 -2.94 -24.31 0.36
C ASP A 3 -3.90 -23.20 0.80
N VAL A 4 -4.15 -23.12 2.10
CA VAL A 4 -4.99 -22.06 2.67
C VAL A 4 -4.21 -20.77 2.45
N LEU A 5 -4.77 -19.86 1.63
CA LEU A 5 -4.17 -18.56 1.39
C LEU A 5 -3.99 -17.83 2.73
N PRO A 6 -2.88 -17.10 2.93
CA PRO A 6 -2.60 -16.43 4.19
C PRO A 6 -3.42 -15.15 4.38
N PHE A 7 -4.38 -14.86 3.49
CA PHE A 7 -5.26 -13.68 3.46
C PHE A 7 -6.66 -14.08 3.00
N LEU A 8 -7.63 -13.17 3.09
CA LEU A 8 -8.99 -13.35 2.57
C LEU A 8 -8.97 -13.17 1.04
N PRO A 9 -9.20 -14.22 0.23
CA PRO A 9 -9.16 -14.08 -1.22
C PRO A 9 -10.37 -13.33 -1.76
N TYR A 10 -10.13 -12.50 -2.78
CA TYR A 10 -11.15 -11.74 -3.51
C TYR A 10 -12.14 -10.98 -2.61
N PRO A 11 -11.66 -10.12 -1.68
CA PRO A 11 -12.56 -9.29 -0.91
C PRO A 11 -13.36 -8.37 -1.85
N PRO A 12 -14.61 -8.02 -1.53
CA PRO A 12 -15.35 -7.02 -2.28
C PRO A 12 -14.52 -5.74 -2.46
N ILE A 13 -14.61 -5.08 -3.61
CA ILE A 13 -13.80 -3.88 -3.90
C ILE A 13 -14.04 -2.75 -2.88
N GLU A 14 -15.26 -2.68 -2.33
CA GLU A 14 -15.64 -1.76 -1.25
C GLU A 14 -14.92 -2.00 0.09
N GLN A 15 -14.27 -3.16 0.26
CA GLN A 15 -13.42 -3.49 1.40
C GLN A 15 -11.93 -3.19 1.14
N HIS A 16 -11.64 -2.29 0.19
CA HIS A 16 -10.29 -1.80 -0.07
C HIS A 16 -10.18 -0.30 0.20
N GLY A 17 -9.10 0.08 0.88
CA GLY A 17 -8.59 1.43 0.87
C GLY A 17 -7.59 1.63 -0.27
N VAL A 18 -7.35 2.88 -0.66
CA VAL A 18 -6.33 3.24 -1.65
C VAL A 18 -5.31 4.16 -1.02
N ILE A 19 -4.03 3.84 -1.20
CA ILE A 19 -2.90 4.70 -0.87
C ILE A 19 -2.18 5.07 -2.16
N GLY A 20 -1.53 6.22 -2.23
CA GLY A 20 -0.87 6.65 -3.47
C GLY A 20 0.04 7.84 -3.28
N ASP A 21 1.05 7.94 -4.13
CA ASP A 21 2.04 9.03 -4.16
C ASP A 21 1.94 9.83 -5.46
N ARG A 22 0.79 9.81 -6.15
CA ARG A 22 0.58 10.47 -7.45
C ARG A 22 1.52 10.01 -8.58
N ARG A 23 2.35 8.99 -8.36
CA ARG A 23 3.07 8.29 -9.43
C ARG A 23 2.53 6.88 -9.57
N THR A 24 2.18 6.26 -8.45
CA THR A 24 1.47 4.98 -8.38
C THR A 24 0.45 4.99 -7.23
N ALA A 25 -0.30 3.90 -7.13
CA ALA A 25 -1.19 3.62 -6.02
C ALA A 25 -1.22 2.13 -5.69
N ALA A 26 -1.52 1.83 -4.44
CA ALA A 26 -1.75 0.48 -3.95
C ALA A 26 -3.19 0.37 -3.42
N LEU A 27 -3.81 -0.79 -3.64
CA LEU A 27 -5.05 -1.16 -2.94
C LEU A 27 -4.71 -1.99 -1.72
N VAL A 28 -5.39 -1.69 -0.61
CA VAL A 28 -5.19 -2.33 0.68
C VAL A 28 -6.52 -2.93 1.11
N ALA A 29 -6.63 -4.26 1.06
CA ALA A 29 -7.78 -4.99 1.56
C ALA A 29 -7.93 -4.81 3.08
N ALA A 30 -9.16 -4.90 3.57
CA ALA A 30 -9.50 -4.72 4.98
C ALA A 30 -8.85 -5.74 5.92
N ASP A 31 -8.29 -6.84 5.40
CA ASP A 31 -7.52 -7.81 6.18
C ASP A 31 -6.01 -7.46 6.32
N GLY A 32 -5.60 -6.32 5.75
CA GLY A 32 -4.24 -5.82 5.79
C GLY A 32 -3.37 -6.30 4.63
N THR A 33 -3.96 -6.87 3.58
CA THR A 33 -3.24 -7.28 2.38
C THR A 33 -3.18 -6.15 1.36
N ILE A 34 -1.97 -5.82 0.89
CA ILE A 34 -1.77 -5.06 -0.34
C ILE A 34 -1.74 -6.10 -1.46
N ASP A 35 -2.85 -6.21 -2.19
CA ASP A 35 -3.07 -7.20 -3.25
C ASP A 35 -3.03 -6.59 -4.65
N TRP A 36 -2.86 -5.27 -4.74
CA TRP A 36 -2.62 -4.57 -5.99
C TRP A 36 -1.60 -3.44 -5.81
N LEU A 37 -0.55 -3.44 -6.63
CA LEU A 37 0.43 -2.36 -6.75
C LEU A 37 1.20 -2.50 -8.07
N CYS A 38 1.25 -1.43 -8.85
CA CYS A 38 2.14 -1.32 -10.01
C CYS A 38 3.36 -0.45 -9.67
N LEU A 39 4.53 -0.80 -10.22
CA LEU A 39 5.75 -0.01 -10.03
C LEU A 39 6.53 0.18 -11.34
N PRO A 40 7.22 1.33 -11.51
CA PRO A 40 7.27 2.46 -10.58
C PRO A 40 6.09 3.45 -10.72
N ASN A 41 5.30 3.34 -11.79
CA ASN A 41 4.16 4.23 -12.05
C ASN A 41 2.87 3.42 -12.23
N TYR A 42 1.72 4.12 -12.36
CA TYR A 42 0.41 3.49 -12.59
C TYR A 42 0.40 2.46 -13.73
N ASP A 43 1.03 2.79 -14.86
CA ASP A 43 1.12 1.97 -16.07
C ASP A 43 2.26 0.93 -16.01
N GLY A 44 2.99 0.87 -14.89
CA GLY A 44 4.05 -0.11 -14.68
C GLY A 44 3.54 -1.54 -14.56
N ALA A 45 4.47 -2.48 -14.48
CA ALA A 45 4.14 -3.88 -14.19
C ALA A 45 3.52 -4.00 -12.80
N SER A 46 2.56 -4.93 -12.64
CA SER A 46 2.09 -5.30 -11.31
C SER A 46 3.23 -6.00 -10.58
N ILE A 47 3.46 -5.63 -9.32
CA ILE A 47 4.32 -6.38 -8.40
C ILE A 47 3.47 -7.12 -7.36
N PHE A 48 2.27 -6.58 -7.09
CA PHE A 48 1.17 -7.27 -6.45
C PHE A 48 -0.04 -7.24 -7.39
N GLY A 49 -0.64 -8.40 -7.58
CA GLY A 49 -1.76 -8.66 -8.48
C GLY A 49 -2.74 -9.68 -7.89
N ALA A 50 -2.61 -10.03 -6.60
CA ALA A 50 -3.49 -10.99 -5.93
C ALA A 50 -4.99 -10.62 -6.01
N LEU A 51 -5.30 -9.35 -6.29
CA LEU A 51 -6.64 -8.89 -6.62
C LEU A 51 -7.25 -9.62 -7.84
N LEU A 52 -6.44 -9.94 -8.85
CA LEU A 52 -6.89 -10.61 -10.08
C LEU A 52 -6.59 -12.12 -10.08
N ASP A 53 -5.51 -12.54 -9.43
CA ASP A 53 -5.15 -13.95 -9.25
C ASP A 53 -4.52 -14.14 -7.88
N ALA A 54 -5.27 -14.66 -6.91
CA ALA A 54 -4.83 -14.76 -5.52
C ALA A 54 -3.61 -15.70 -5.32
N GLU A 55 -3.35 -16.61 -6.26
CA GLU A 55 -2.26 -17.60 -6.15
C GLU A 55 -0.98 -17.10 -6.84
N HIS A 56 -1.12 -16.47 -8.00
CA HIS A 56 0.00 -16.05 -8.85
C HIS A 56 0.24 -14.54 -8.81
N GLY A 57 -0.70 -13.72 -8.33
CA GLY A 57 -0.57 -12.27 -8.39
C GLY A 57 0.50 -11.67 -7.48
N GLY A 58 0.89 -12.37 -6.41
CA GLY A 58 1.77 -11.81 -5.39
C GLY A 58 1.06 -10.73 -4.56
N PHE A 59 1.56 -10.51 -3.34
CA PHE A 59 0.93 -9.66 -2.34
C PHE A 59 1.91 -9.23 -1.25
N TRP A 60 1.50 -8.26 -0.45
CA TRP A 60 2.13 -7.95 0.83
C TRP A 60 1.10 -7.84 1.94
N ARG A 61 1.12 -8.80 2.86
CA ARG A 61 0.22 -8.88 4.00
C ARG A 61 0.91 -8.47 5.28
N ILE A 62 0.25 -7.59 6.04
CA ILE A 62 0.56 -7.32 7.44
C ILE A 62 -0.75 -7.11 8.19
N GLY A 63 -0.94 -7.82 9.31
CA GLY A 63 -2.15 -7.70 10.11
C GLY A 63 -2.24 -8.79 11.17
N PRO A 64 -3.46 -9.09 11.66
CA PRO A 64 -3.68 -10.14 12.65
C PRO A 64 -3.24 -11.51 12.12
N ALA A 65 -2.72 -12.40 12.97
CA ALA A 65 -2.21 -13.70 12.55
C ALA A 65 -3.29 -14.55 11.84
N THR A 66 -4.53 -14.52 12.33
CA THR A 66 -5.68 -15.07 11.62
C THR A 66 -6.31 -13.99 10.74
N PRO A 67 -6.38 -14.17 9.40
CA PRO A 67 -6.97 -13.17 8.52
C PRO A 67 -8.44 -12.92 8.83
N THR A 68 -8.79 -11.65 8.99
CA THR A 68 -10.16 -11.19 9.17
C THR A 68 -10.26 -9.75 8.69
N ALA A 69 -11.42 -9.34 8.19
CA ALA A 69 -11.65 -7.96 7.78
C ALA A 69 -11.65 -7.02 9.00
N GLY A 70 -10.90 -5.94 8.90
CA GLY A 70 -10.84 -4.85 9.87
C GLY A 70 -11.70 -3.66 9.42
N ARG A 71 -11.67 -2.59 10.22
CA ARG A 71 -12.29 -1.31 9.88
C ARG A 71 -11.25 -0.35 9.34
N GLN A 72 -11.53 0.21 8.17
CA GLN A 72 -10.63 1.15 7.50
C GLN A 72 -11.09 2.60 7.67
N ARG A 73 -10.14 3.50 7.87
CA ARG A 73 -10.34 4.95 7.86
C ARG A 73 -9.09 5.64 7.35
N TYR A 74 -9.23 6.82 6.76
CA TYR A 74 -8.08 7.67 6.47
C TYR A 74 -7.69 8.46 7.73
N LEU A 75 -6.39 8.70 7.89
CA LEU A 75 -5.87 9.55 8.95
C LEU A 75 -6.19 11.01 8.62
N ALA A 76 -7.28 11.53 9.20
CA ALA A 76 -7.77 12.88 8.98
C ALA A 76 -7.86 13.22 7.47
N ASP A 77 -7.46 14.42 7.07
CA ASP A 77 -7.51 14.92 5.70
C ASP A 77 -6.29 14.49 4.86
N SER A 78 -5.98 13.18 4.87
CA SER A 78 -4.83 12.60 4.16
C SER A 78 -5.15 11.36 3.33
N ASN A 79 -4.19 10.89 2.55
CA ASN A 79 -4.22 9.57 1.88
C ASN A 79 -3.41 8.50 2.63
N VAL A 80 -3.26 8.66 3.94
CA VAL A 80 -2.71 7.62 4.82
C VAL A 80 -3.85 6.80 5.38
N LEU A 81 -3.81 5.50 5.17
CA LEU A 81 -4.87 4.57 5.56
C LEU A 81 -4.55 3.95 6.92
N ILE A 82 -5.57 3.79 7.75
CA ILE A 82 -5.50 3.04 9.01
C ILE A 82 -6.53 1.91 8.95
N THR A 83 -6.07 0.69 9.15
CA THR A 83 -6.92 -0.49 9.33
C THR A 83 -6.85 -0.93 10.79
N THR A 84 -8.00 -1.05 11.45
CA THR A 84 -8.11 -1.40 12.87
C THR A 84 -8.85 -2.73 13.04
N TRP A 85 -8.32 -3.58 13.91
CA TRP A 85 -8.98 -4.80 14.37
C TRP A 85 -9.13 -4.79 15.88
N GLU A 86 -10.33 -5.07 16.36
CA GLU A 86 -10.64 -5.17 17.78
C GLU A 86 -11.01 -6.62 18.11
N TYR A 87 -10.34 -7.16 19.12
CA TYR A 87 -10.55 -8.49 19.68
C TYR A 87 -10.88 -8.36 21.17
N GLU A 88 -11.41 -9.43 21.75
CA GLU A 88 -11.60 -9.50 23.21
C GLU A 88 -10.27 -9.27 23.96
N GLY A 89 -9.15 -9.75 23.40
CA GLY A 89 -7.83 -9.68 24.02
C GLY A 89 -6.97 -8.45 23.66
N GLY A 90 -7.40 -7.60 22.72
CA GLY A 90 -6.60 -6.45 22.32
C GLY A 90 -7.04 -5.74 21.03
N THR A 91 -6.30 -4.71 20.66
CA THR A 91 -6.57 -3.89 19.46
C THR A 91 -5.31 -3.74 18.65
N LEU A 92 -5.37 -4.07 17.35
CA LEU A 92 -4.28 -3.91 16.40
C LEU A 92 -4.63 -2.82 15.39
N GLU A 93 -3.69 -1.92 15.10
CA GLU A 93 -3.80 -0.96 14.01
C GLU A 93 -2.64 -1.15 13.04
N VAL A 94 -2.93 -1.10 11.74
CA VAL A 94 -1.94 -0.98 10.68
C VAL A 94 -2.13 0.36 9.99
N THR A 95 -1.07 1.17 9.91
CA THR A 95 -1.02 2.42 9.16
C THR A 95 -0.28 2.17 7.85
N ASP A 96 -0.93 2.41 6.72
CA ASP A 96 -0.38 2.21 5.38
C ASP A 96 -0.23 3.56 4.66
N ALA A 97 0.92 3.79 4.04
CA ALA A 97 1.18 4.99 3.26
C ALA A 97 2.08 4.67 2.05
N LEU A 98 1.72 5.22 0.90
CA LEU A 98 2.68 5.46 -0.18
C LEU A 98 3.29 6.82 0.10
N LEU A 99 4.56 6.84 0.48
CA LEU A 99 5.21 8.04 0.97
C LEU A 99 5.36 9.05 -0.15
N TRP A 100 4.87 10.26 0.09
CA TRP A 100 5.13 11.40 -0.76
C TRP A 100 6.43 12.06 -0.28
N PRO A 101 7.45 12.23 -1.14
CA PRO A 101 8.64 12.97 -0.73
C PRO A 101 8.23 14.41 -0.40
N GLU A 102 8.92 15.06 0.53
CA GLU A 102 8.64 16.40 1.09
C GLU A 102 8.06 17.42 0.08
N THR A 103 7.43 18.50 0.59
CA THR A 103 6.60 19.50 -0.13
C THR A 103 7.05 19.96 -1.53
N SER A 104 8.34 19.83 -1.85
CA SER A 104 8.87 19.65 -3.20
C SER A 104 9.79 18.44 -3.17
N ARG A 105 9.62 17.43 -4.07
CA ARG A 105 10.53 16.28 -4.12
C ARG A 105 11.97 16.82 -4.15
N PRO A 106 12.81 16.60 -3.12
CA PRO A 106 14.19 17.05 -3.18
C PRO A 106 14.84 16.51 -4.45
N ALA A 107 15.79 17.26 -5.03
CA ALA A 107 16.52 16.78 -6.19
C ALA A 107 17.17 15.42 -5.86
N GLY A 108 16.81 14.37 -6.60
CA GLY A 108 17.22 12.98 -6.35
C GLY A 108 16.09 12.06 -5.84
N ASP A 109 15.02 12.61 -5.29
CA ASP A 109 13.89 11.83 -4.74
C ASP A 109 12.72 11.71 -5.74
N GLU A 110 12.84 12.28 -6.95
CA GLU A 110 11.79 12.26 -7.96
C GLU A 110 11.42 10.84 -8.42
N GLU A 111 12.34 9.90 -8.31
CA GLU A 111 12.15 8.52 -8.77
C GLU A 111 11.82 7.53 -7.64
N ARG A 112 11.80 7.98 -6.39
CA ARG A 112 11.51 7.10 -5.24
C ARG A 112 10.03 6.70 -5.20
N ARG A 113 9.77 5.42 -4.98
CA ARG A 113 8.46 4.87 -4.63
C ARG A 113 8.62 4.04 -3.38
N VAL A 114 7.89 4.40 -2.33
CA VAL A 114 8.09 3.78 -1.02
C VAL A 114 6.74 3.50 -0.40
N VAL A 115 6.47 2.23 -0.18
CA VAL A 115 5.32 1.78 0.62
C VAL A 115 5.82 1.59 2.04
N LEU A 116 5.24 2.33 2.98
CA LEU A 116 5.51 2.22 4.41
C LEU A 116 4.28 1.64 5.10
N ARG A 117 4.54 0.69 6.00
CA ARG A 117 3.53 0.04 6.82
C ARG A 117 3.98 0.06 8.27
N ARG A 118 3.13 0.54 9.18
CA ARG A 118 3.36 0.52 10.62
C ARG A 118 2.28 -0.28 11.32
N VAL A 119 2.66 -1.34 12.01
CA VAL A 119 1.81 -2.10 12.92
C VAL A 119 1.94 -1.54 14.32
N ARG A 120 0.83 -1.40 15.03
CA ARG A 120 0.81 -1.02 16.45
C ARG A 120 -0.22 -1.85 17.20
N CYS A 121 0.16 -2.41 18.34
CA CYS A 121 -0.80 -2.92 19.31
C CYS A 121 -1.25 -1.77 20.21
N CYS A 122 -2.51 -1.35 20.08
CA CYS A 122 -3.05 -0.18 20.79
C CYS A 122 -3.53 -0.51 22.20
N ALA A 123 -3.91 -1.76 22.45
CA ALA A 123 -4.34 -2.26 23.75
C ALA A 123 -4.21 -3.79 23.81
N GLY A 124 -3.98 -4.32 25.02
CA GLY A 124 -3.94 -5.77 25.25
C GLY A 124 -2.74 -6.45 24.60
N ALA A 125 -2.96 -7.67 24.08
CA ALA A 125 -1.96 -8.45 23.35
C ALA A 125 -2.57 -9.06 22.09
N VAL A 126 -1.88 -8.97 20.96
CA VAL A 126 -2.36 -9.45 19.67
C VAL A 126 -1.24 -10.17 18.92
N GLU A 127 -1.55 -11.34 18.37
CA GLU A 127 -0.69 -12.05 17.41
C GLU A 127 -0.84 -11.41 16.03
N ALA A 128 0.27 -11.00 15.43
CA ALA A 128 0.34 -10.41 14.10
C ALA A 128 1.20 -11.28 13.17
N ALA A 129 0.87 -11.24 11.88
CA ALA A 129 1.62 -11.91 10.82
C ALA A 129 2.06 -10.92 9.74
N PHE A 130 3.22 -11.20 9.17
CA PHE A 130 3.82 -10.53 8.03
C PHE A 130 4.11 -11.56 6.95
N GLN A 131 3.72 -11.26 5.71
CA GLN A 131 4.11 -12.07 4.56
C GLN A 131 4.18 -11.21 3.30
N LEU A 132 5.36 -11.19 2.67
CA LEU A 132 5.62 -10.52 1.41
C LEU A 132 6.00 -11.56 0.35
N VAL A 133 5.24 -11.60 -0.73
CA VAL A 133 5.50 -12.46 -1.90
C VAL A 133 5.34 -11.61 -3.16
N PRO A 134 6.39 -10.90 -3.61
CA PRO A 134 6.29 -10.06 -4.79
C PRO A 134 6.39 -10.91 -6.06
N ARG A 135 5.51 -10.61 -7.03
CA ARG A 135 5.50 -11.26 -8.34
C ARG A 135 5.29 -10.21 -9.42
N ARG A 136 6.26 -10.06 -10.30
CA ARG A 136 6.16 -9.14 -11.43
C ARG A 136 5.27 -9.77 -12.51
N ASP A 137 4.22 -9.06 -12.88
CA ASP A 137 3.25 -9.46 -13.92
C ASP A 137 2.76 -10.91 -13.71
N PHE A 138 2.37 -11.26 -12.48
CA PHE A 138 1.83 -12.57 -12.05
C PHE A 138 2.81 -13.76 -12.09
N ASP A 139 3.76 -13.79 -13.01
CA ASP A 139 4.57 -15.00 -13.21
C ASP A 139 5.96 -14.90 -12.59
N THR A 140 6.54 -13.71 -12.56
CA THR A 140 7.96 -13.56 -12.23
C THR A 140 8.15 -13.35 -10.73
N ALA A 141 8.41 -14.44 -10.00
CA ALA A 141 8.74 -14.40 -8.59
C ALA A 141 10.05 -13.63 -8.32
N ALA A 142 10.09 -12.92 -7.19
CA ALA A 142 11.31 -12.26 -6.74
C ALA A 142 12.40 -13.26 -6.30
N VAL A 143 13.66 -12.93 -6.58
CA VAL A 143 14.81 -13.52 -5.88
C VAL A 143 15.10 -12.67 -4.65
N VAL A 144 14.98 -13.27 -3.46
CA VAL A 144 15.16 -12.57 -2.18
C VAL A 144 16.55 -12.86 -1.62
N THR A 145 17.32 -11.81 -1.35
CA THR A 145 18.66 -11.91 -0.77
C THR A 145 18.79 -10.98 0.44
N PRO A 146 19.39 -11.43 1.57
CA PRO A 146 19.71 -10.53 2.68
C PRO A 146 20.59 -9.36 2.23
N SER A 147 20.36 -8.17 2.79
CA SER A 147 21.12 -6.95 2.53
C SER A 147 21.07 -6.05 3.76
N GLY A 148 22.19 -5.94 4.48
CA GLY A 148 22.26 -5.25 5.78
C GLY A 148 21.22 -5.82 6.75
N ASP A 149 20.42 -4.94 7.35
CA ASP A 149 19.33 -5.28 8.27
C ASP A 149 17.98 -5.56 7.55
N GLY A 150 18.02 -5.83 6.25
CA GLY A 150 16.84 -6.10 5.45
C GLY A 150 17.10 -7.06 4.29
N PHE A 151 16.31 -6.91 3.23
CA PHE A 151 16.35 -7.79 2.06
C PHE A 151 16.31 -6.98 0.78
N THR A 152 17.05 -7.42 -0.21
CA THR A 152 16.93 -6.99 -1.60
C THR A 152 16.10 -8.03 -2.35
N LEU A 153 15.08 -7.59 -3.08
CA LEU A 153 14.17 -8.42 -3.86
C LEU A 153 14.30 -8.06 -5.33
N LYS A 154 14.87 -8.97 -6.13
CA LYS A 154 15.09 -8.77 -7.57
C LYS A 154 13.94 -9.38 -8.38
N LEU A 155 13.28 -8.57 -9.20
CA LEU A 155 12.13 -8.89 -10.04
C LEU A 155 12.44 -8.54 -11.50
N ALA A 156 13.08 -9.48 -12.22
CA ALA A 156 13.68 -9.21 -13.53
C ALA A 156 14.65 -8.01 -13.47
N GLU A 157 14.33 -6.91 -14.13
CA GLU A 157 15.13 -5.66 -14.17
C GLU A 157 14.82 -4.70 -13.00
N ALA A 158 13.79 -4.99 -12.21
CA ALA A 158 13.41 -4.20 -11.04
C ALA A 158 14.09 -4.73 -9.78
N THR A 159 14.47 -3.81 -8.89
CA THR A 159 14.97 -4.15 -7.55
C THR A 159 14.15 -3.41 -6.51
N LEU A 160 13.77 -4.11 -5.44
CA LEU A 160 13.12 -3.54 -4.26
C LEU A 160 14.01 -3.76 -3.03
N GLY A 161 14.10 -2.77 -2.16
CA GLY A 161 14.62 -2.93 -0.81
C GLY A 161 13.47 -3.10 0.19
N LEU A 162 13.48 -4.19 0.96
CA LEU A 162 12.61 -4.38 2.11
C LEU A 162 13.43 -4.17 3.38
N TRP A 163 13.04 -3.17 4.17
CA TRP A 163 13.50 -3.01 5.56
C TRP A 163 12.35 -3.29 6.52
N ALA A 164 12.61 -3.94 7.64
CA ALA A 164 11.63 -4.16 8.70
C ALA A 164 12.30 -4.07 10.08
N SER A 165 11.64 -3.39 11.03
CA SER A 165 12.13 -3.30 12.41
C SER A 165 11.80 -4.54 13.25
N GLY A 166 10.93 -5.41 12.74
CA GLY A 166 10.57 -6.68 13.39
C GLY A 166 11.32 -7.85 12.78
N ASN A 167 11.44 -8.95 13.53
CA ASN A 167 12.10 -10.17 13.09
C ASN A 167 11.32 -10.86 11.96
N VAL A 168 11.78 -10.69 10.72
CA VAL A 168 11.27 -11.39 9.53
C VAL A 168 12.38 -12.21 8.89
N THR A 169 12.01 -13.31 8.24
CA THR A 169 12.94 -14.25 7.60
C THR A 169 12.56 -14.49 6.14
N ALA A 170 13.57 -14.66 5.30
CA ALA A 170 13.35 -15.03 3.90
C ALA A 170 13.31 -16.56 3.74
N ALA A 171 12.37 -17.05 2.96
CA ALA A 171 12.29 -18.43 2.52
C ALA A 171 11.85 -18.48 1.05
N GLY A 172 12.74 -18.96 0.18
CA GLY A 172 12.49 -18.97 -1.26
C GLY A 172 12.29 -17.56 -1.83
N ASN A 173 11.11 -17.30 -2.38
CA ASN A 173 10.70 -16.02 -2.97
C ASN A 173 9.87 -15.14 -2.01
N ALA A 174 9.77 -15.52 -0.74
CA ALA A 174 8.93 -14.86 0.25
C ALA A 174 9.74 -14.35 1.45
N VAL A 175 9.24 -13.31 2.10
CA VAL A 175 9.69 -12.86 3.42
C VAL A 175 8.50 -12.96 4.38
N SER A 176 8.68 -13.61 5.52
CA SER A 176 7.60 -13.88 6.48
C SER A 176 8.02 -13.61 7.92
N GLY A 177 7.06 -13.33 8.79
CA GLY A 177 7.28 -13.15 10.23
C GLY A 177 5.99 -13.29 11.02
N THR A 178 6.13 -13.63 12.30
CA THR A 178 5.03 -13.67 13.27
C THR A 178 5.47 -12.96 14.54
N PHE A 179 4.54 -12.22 15.15
CA PHE A 179 4.86 -11.35 16.27
C PHE A 179 3.75 -11.40 17.31
N THR A 180 4.13 -11.60 18.56
CA THR A 180 3.26 -11.31 19.71
C THR A 180 3.48 -9.86 20.11
N LEU A 181 2.49 -8.99 19.90
CA LEU A 181 2.58 -7.57 20.23
C LEU A 181 1.74 -7.24 21.45
N THR A 182 2.31 -6.50 22.39
CA THR A 182 1.62 -5.96 23.56
C THR A 182 1.37 -4.47 23.43
N SER A 183 0.47 -3.94 24.25
CA SER A 183 0.07 -2.52 24.22
C SER A 183 1.27 -1.57 24.18
N GLY A 184 1.40 -0.82 23.08
CA GLY A 184 2.48 0.13 22.84
C GLY A 184 3.56 -0.37 21.86
N ASP A 185 3.64 -1.67 21.62
CA ASP A 185 4.60 -2.24 20.66
C ASP A 185 4.29 -1.78 19.23
N GLU A 186 5.36 -1.48 18.48
CA GLU A 186 5.29 -1.09 17.08
C GLU A 186 6.26 -1.91 16.23
N ILE A 187 5.82 -2.26 15.01
CA ILE A 187 6.68 -2.78 13.95
C ILE A 187 6.53 -1.89 12.74
N TRP A 188 7.68 -1.51 12.15
CA TRP A 188 7.76 -0.72 10.94
C TRP A 188 8.30 -1.58 9.82
N ALA A 189 7.73 -1.44 8.62
CA ALA A 189 8.24 -2.09 7.43
C ALA A 189 8.14 -1.15 6.22
N VAL A 190 9.18 -1.16 5.40
CA VAL A 190 9.33 -0.28 4.25
C VAL A 190 9.74 -1.09 3.04
N LEU A 191 8.98 -0.96 1.95
CA LEU A 191 9.30 -1.53 0.64
C LEU A 191 9.57 -0.38 -0.32
N ALA A 192 10.82 -0.26 -0.76
CA ALA A 192 11.28 0.86 -1.56
C ALA A 192 11.79 0.42 -2.95
N TRP A 193 11.37 1.13 -3.99
CA TRP A 193 11.79 0.91 -5.37
C TRP A 193 13.19 1.43 -5.63
N GLN A 194 14.09 0.56 -6.12
CA GLN A 194 15.48 0.88 -6.48
C GLN A 194 16.26 1.59 -5.35
N GLU A 195 15.92 1.31 -4.09
CA GLU A 195 16.58 1.88 -2.91
C GLU A 195 16.99 0.74 -1.97
N SER A 196 18.20 0.83 -1.41
CA SER A 196 18.71 -0.17 -0.46
C SER A 196 17.89 -0.18 0.83
N PRO A 197 17.61 -1.35 1.44
CA PRO A 197 16.96 -1.41 2.75
C PRO A 197 17.77 -0.72 3.86
N GLU A 198 19.10 -0.63 3.71
CA GLU A 198 20.00 0.06 4.66
C GLU A 198 19.75 1.58 4.73
N ALA A 199 19.02 2.12 3.77
CA ALA A 199 18.63 3.52 3.79
C ALA A 199 17.63 3.82 4.93
N TRP A 200 17.00 2.80 5.52
CA TRP A 200 15.87 2.96 6.43
C TRP A 200 16.21 2.66 7.90
N SER A 201 15.58 3.44 8.77
CA SER A 201 15.55 3.25 10.22
C SER A 201 14.15 3.62 10.73
N ILE A 202 13.85 3.33 11.99
CA ILE A 202 12.58 3.73 12.61
C ILE A 202 12.41 5.26 12.55
N GLU A 203 13.47 6.02 12.85
CA GLU A 203 13.46 7.48 12.85
C GLU A 203 13.18 8.04 11.45
N ARG A 204 13.83 7.51 10.41
CA ARG A 204 13.59 7.92 9.03
C ARG A 204 12.17 7.56 8.58
N ALA A 205 11.71 6.35 8.91
CA ALA A 205 10.36 5.90 8.57
C ALA A 205 9.27 6.78 9.22
N ARG A 206 9.44 7.13 10.50
CA ARG A 206 8.58 8.09 11.22
C ARG A 206 8.58 9.45 10.55
N SER A 207 9.76 10.03 10.32
CA SER A 207 9.89 11.34 9.68
C SER A 207 9.26 11.38 8.30
N ALA A 208 9.42 10.33 7.50
CA ALA A 208 8.86 10.24 6.15
C ALA A 208 7.33 10.11 6.17
N LEU A 209 6.77 9.38 7.14
CA LEU A 209 5.33 9.30 7.35
C LEU A 209 4.74 10.66 7.74
N ASP A 210 5.37 11.35 8.70
CA ASP A 210 4.94 12.68 9.16
C ASP A 210 4.99 13.71 8.02
N ALA A 211 6.05 13.69 7.21
CA ALA A 211 6.17 14.53 6.01
C ALA A 211 5.07 14.24 4.98
N SER A 212 4.74 12.97 4.76
CA SER A 212 3.65 12.56 3.86
C SER A 212 2.28 13.04 4.34
N VAL A 213 2.02 12.92 5.65
CA VAL A 213 0.80 13.44 6.27
C VAL A 213 0.73 14.97 6.13
N ALA A 214 1.83 15.67 6.41
CA ALA A 214 1.91 17.12 6.26
C ALA A 214 1.66 17.58 4.82
N TYR A 215 2.16 16.85 3.81
CA TYR A 215 1.88 17.15 2.41
C TYR A 215 0.37 17.13 2.09
N TRP A 216 -0.33 16.07 2.48
CA TRP A 216 -1.75 15.96 2.19
C TRP A 216 -2.58 17.01 2.92
N HIS A 217 -2.20 17.33 4.16
CA HIS A 217 -2.82 18.42 4.91
C HIS A 217 -2.58 19.78 4.25
N ALA A 218 -1.34 20.07 3.83
CA ALA A 218 -1.02 21.33 3.15
C ALA A 218 -1.80 21.48 1.84
N TRP A 219 -1.90 20.41 1.06
CA TRP A 219 -2.67 20.42 -0.18
C TRP A 219 -4.18 20.59 0.08
N SER A 220 -4.75 19.83 1.01
CA SER A 220 -6.18 19.88 1.31
C SER A 220 -6.61 21.20 1.96
N ALA A 221 -5.74 21.82 2.76
CA ALA A 221 -5.98 23.15 3.34
C ALA A 221 -6.13 24.25 2.29
N GLY A 222 -5.63 24.04 1.06
CA GLY A 222 -5.85 24.95 -0.07
C GLY A 222 -7.27 24.93 -0.65
N LEU A 223 -8.11 23.95 -0.27
CA LEU A 223 -9.49 23.84 -0.74
C LEU A 223 -10.40 24.83 0.01
N THR A 224 -11.09 25.70 -0.73
CA THR A 224 -11.94 26.76 -0.18
C THR A 224 -13.43 26.38 -0.09
N TYR A 225 -13.78 25.13 -0.43
CA TYR A 225 -15.17 24.68 -0.44
C TYR A 225 -15.76 24.59 0.99
N THR A 226 -16.86 25.32 1.21
CA THR A 226 -17.59 25.40 2.50
C THR A 226 -19.05 24.98 2.40
N GLY A 227 -19.47 24.41 1.26
CA GLY A 227 -20.84 23.98 1.02
C GLY A 227 -21.20 22.64 1.68
N PRO A 228 -22.41 22.11 1.39
CA PRO A 228 -22.88 20.85 1.96
C PRO A 228 -21.96 19.65 1.65
N ARG A 229 -21.88 18.69 2.57
CA ARG A 229 -21.08 17.45 2.43
C ARG A 229 -19.58 17.70 2.20
N LYS A 230 -19.04 18.75 2.83
CA LYS A 230 -17.62 19.14 2.73
C LYS A 230 -16.66 17.97 2.91
N GLU A 231 -16.91 17.09 3.89
CA GLU A 231 -16.05 15.95 4.20
C GLU A 231 -16.00 14.95 3.03
N ARG A 232 -17.14 14.70 2.39
CA ARG A 232 -17.22 13.81 1.21
C ARG A 232 -16.51 14.42 0.00
N ILE A 233 -16.70 15.72 -0.22
CA ILE A 233 -16.06 16.44 -1.32
C ILE A 233 -14.55 16.49 -1.12
N LEU A 234 -14.08 16.75 0.09
CA LEU A 234 -12.67 16.70 0.44
C LEU A 234 -12.08 15.31 0.18
N ARG A 235 -12.79 14.25 0.61
CA ARG A 235 -12.36 12.87 0.37
C ARG A 235 -12.25 12.56 -1.12
N SER A 236 -13.24 12.96 -1.93
CA SER A 236 -13.20 12.83 -3.39
C SER A 236 -12.05 13.62 -4.00
N ALA A 237 -11.83 14.87 -3.58
CA ALA A 237 -10.77 15.73 -4.09
C ALA A 237 -9.38 15.14 -3.80
N LEU A 238 -9.14 14.64 -2.59
CA LEU A 238 -7.89 13.96 -2.22
C LEU A 238 -7.67 12.68 -3.05
N THR A 239 -8.74 11.96 -3.41
CA THR A 239 -8.65 10.76 -4.28
C THR A 239 -8.34 11.14 -5.73
N VAL A 240 -9.00 12.17 -6.29
CA VAL A 240 -8.68 12.67 -7.63
C VAL A 240 -7.25 13.20 -7.70
N HIS A 241 -6.81 13.93 -6.68
CA HIS A 241 -5.43 14.42 -6.59
C HIS A 241 -4.42 13.28 -6.48
N LEU A 242 -4.74 12.24 -5.72
CA LEU A 242 -3.96 11.00 -5.66
C LEU A 242 -3.81 10.36 -7.03
N LEU A 243 -4.86 10.34 -7.88
CA LEU A 243 -4.84 9.72 -9.21
C LEU A 243 -4.28 10.64 -10.32
N SER A 244 -3.98 11.90 -9.99
CA SER A 244 -3.38 12.84 -10.94
C SER A 244 -1.86 12.62 -11.00
N PHE A 245 -1.39 12.04 -12.10
CA PHE A 245 0.00 11.69 -12.33
C PHE A 245 0.91 12.92 -12.23
N ALA A 246 1.70 13.01 -11.16
CA ALA A 246 2.43 14.22 -10.79
C ALA A 246 3.32 14.82 -11.92
N PRO A 247 4.01 14.04 -12.76
CA PRO A 247 4.86 14.59 -13.83
C PRO A 247 4.09 15.32 -14.94
N SER A 248 2.88 14.88 -15.31
CA SER A 248 2.12 15.44 -16.44
C SER A 248 0.79 16.08 -16.05
N GLY A 249 0.30 15.83 -14.84
CA GLY A 249 -1.05 16.18 -14.40
C GLY A 249 -2.16 15.27 -14.96
N SER A 250 -1.82 14.27 -15.78
CA SER A 250 -2.80 13.37 -16.39
C SER A 250 -3.52 12.54 -15.33
N LEU A 251 -4.85 12.41 -15.47
CA LEU A 251 -5.68 11.66 -14.53
C LEU A 251 -5.84 10.22 -15.02
N VAL A 252 -5.41 9.24 -14.23
CA VAL A 252 -5.75 7.83 -14.48
C VAL A 252 -7.20 7.57 -14.08
N ALA A 253 -7.91 6.71 -14.81
CA ALA A 253 -9.32 6.46 -14.54
C ALA A 253 -9.53 5.66 -13.23
N ALA A 254 -8.67 4.68 -12.97
CA ALA A 254 -8.57 3.96 -11.70
C ALA A 254 -7.18 3.32 -11.59
N PRO A 255 -6.66 3.05 -10.40
CA PRO A 255 -5.34 2.45 -10.26
C PRO A 255 -5.37 0.92 -10.46
N THR A 256 -6.26 0.38 -11.29
CA THR A 256 -6.45 -1.06 -11.54
C THR A 256 -6.72 -1.36 -13.01
N THR A 257 -6.64 -2.64 -13.38
CA THR A 257 -6.96 -3.12 -14.73
C THR A 257 -7.82 -4.38 -14.64
N SER A 258 -8.48 -4.72 -15.74
CA SER A 258 -9.19 -5.99 -15.95
C SER A 258 -10.35 -6.30 -15.00
N LEU A 259 -10.71 -5.37 -14.09
CA LEU A 259 -11.94 -5.44 -13.33
C LEU A 259 -13.12 -5.07 -14.24
N PRO A 260 -14.22 -5.84 -14.21
CA PRO A 260 -15.35 -5.58 -15.09
C PRO A 260 -16.08 -4.30 -14.65
N GLU A 261 -16.44 -3.46 -15.62
CA GLU A 261 -17.21 -2.22 -15.36
C GLU A 261 -18.54 -2.51 -14.61
N ARG A 262 -19.08 -3.71 -14.80
CA ARG A 262 -20.30 -4.21 -14.12
C ARG A 262 -20.10 -5.68 -13.77
N ILE A 263 -20.62 -6.10 -12.62
CA ILE A 263 -20.59 -7.50 -12.18
C ILE A 263 -21.18 -8.39 -13.29
N GLY A 264 -20.39 -9.37 -13.76
CA GLY A 264 -20.75 -10.30 -14.84
C GLY A 264 -20.63 -9.73 -16.27
N GLY A 265 -20.11 -8.51 -16.44
CA GLY A 265 -19.83 -7.92 -17.75
C GLY A 265 -18.50 -8.37 -18.37
N ASP A 266 -18.30 -8.03 -19.63
CA ASP A 266 -17.13 -8.35 -20.46
C ASP A 266 -16.20 -7.15 -20.71
N ARG A 267 -16.60 -5.97 -20.23
CA ARG A 267 -15.83 -4.72 -20.36
C ARG A 267 -14.77 -4.62 -19.27
N ASN A 268 -13.65 -5.27 -19.53
CA ASN A 268 -12.48 -5.37 -18.66
C ASN A 268 -11.35 -4.51 -19.23
N TYR A 269 -11.41 -3.19 -18.98
CA TYR A 269 -10.42 -2.25 -19.50
C TYR A 269 -9.22 -2.09 -18.57
N ASP A 270 -8.14 -1.57 -19.14
CA ASP A 270 -7.03 -1.04 -18.34
C ASP A 270 -7.30 0.41 -17.95
N TYR A 271 -7.73 0.61 -16.71
CA TYR A 271 -8.09 1.91 -16.16
C TYR A 271 -6.88 2.69 -15.63
N ARG A 272 -5.68 2.09 -15.66
CA ARG A 272 -4.42 2.72 -15.21
C ARG A 272 -3.93 3.82 -16.17
N PHE A 273 -4.56 3.94 -17.33
CA PHE A 273 -4.27 4.94 -18.34
C PHE A 273 -5.23 6.14 -18.26
N ALA A 274 -4.80 7.26 -18.82
CA ALA A 274 -5.63 8.45 -18.94
C ALA A 274 -6.61 8.31 -20.10
N TRP A 275 -7.87 8.63 -19.85
CA TRP A 275 -8.94 8.63 -20.84
C TRP A 275 -9.48 10.05 -21.00
N VAL A 276 -9.63 10.52 -22.26
CA VAL A 276 -10.09 11.88 -22.57
C VAL A 276 -11.45 12.17 -21.91
N ARG A 277 -12.35 11.18 -21.92
CA ARG A 277 -13.66 11.27 -21.27
C ARG A 277 -13.51 11.58 -19.78
N ASP A 278 -12.71 10.79 -19.08
CA ASP A 278 -12.54 10.84 -17.63
C ASP A 278 -11.84 12.15 -17.20
N ALA A 279 -10.89 12.65 -17.99
CA ALA A 279 -10.23 13.94 -17.75
C ALA A 279 -11.10 15.17 -18.03
N SER A 280 -12.25 15.00 -18.69
CA SER A 280 -13.17 16.10 -19.04
C SER A 280 -14.33 16.30 -18.06
N LEU A 281 -14.44 15.44 -17.04
CA LEU A 281 -15.47 15.47 -15.99
C LEU A 281 -15.01 16.28 -14.78
#